data_AF-A0A9P8V4Y3-F1
#
_entry.id   AF-A0A9P8V4Y3-F1
#
_cell.length_a   1.000
_cell.length_b   1.000
_cell.length_c   1.000
_cell.angle_alpha   90.00
_cell.angle_beta   90.00
_cell.angle_gamma   90.00
#
_symmetry.space_group_name_H-M   'P 1'
#
loop_
_entity.id
_entity.type
_entity.pdbx_description
1 polymer ?
#
loop_
_entity_poly.entity_id
_entity_poly.type
_entity_poly.pdbx_seq_one_letter_code
_entity_poly.pdbx_strand_id
1 'polypeptide(L)'
;MPPVVRSRWVEYAKHDYDAAHINPGWHAWISYMVDKPPTEDPIMASTQSWAVQPPNPNFTATRGNYAPYNTVKPKIRAWEPKAVARQ
;
A
#
# COMPACT_ATOMS: atom_id res chain seq x y z
N MET A 1 -9.29 10.52 -34.15
CA MET A 1 -7.93 9.94 -34.01
C MET A 1 -7.92 9.05 -32.78
N PRO A 2 -7.33 7.85 -32.81
CA PRO A 2 -7.21 7.02 -31.61
C PRO A 2 -6.34 7.74 -30.56
N PRO A 3 -6.59 7.52 -29.26
CA PRO A 3 -5.77 8.12 -28.22
C PRO A 3 -4.31 7.65 -28.35
N VAL A 4 -3.37 8.60 -28.27
CA VAL A 4 -1.93 8.30 -28.29
C VAL A 4 -1.53 7.77 -26.90
N VAL A 5 -1.50 6.44 -26.76
CA VAL A 5 -1.28 5.75 -25.47
C VAL A 5 0.18 5.60 -25.04
N ARG A 6 1.13 6.09 -25.85
CA ARG A 6 2.58 6.03 -25.55
C ARG A 6 3.21 7.41 -25.33
N SER A 7 2.41 8.40 -24.92
CA SER A 7 2.87 9.77 -24.69
C SER A 7 3.41 10.03 -23.27
N ARG A 8 3.21 9.10 -22.33
CA ARG A 8 3.68 9.20 -20.94
C ARG A 8 4.46 7.93 -20.57
N TRP A 9 5.59 8.08 -19.89
CA TRP A 9 6.41 6.98 -19.38
C TRP A 9 7.13 7.39 -18.09
N VAL A 10 7.64 6.40 -17.35
CA VAL A 10 8.45 6.60 -16.14
C VAL A 10 9.75 5.83 -16.30
N GLU A 11 10.85 6.49 -15.96
CA GLU A 11 12.14 5.84 -15.72
C GLU A 11 12.30 5.64 -14.22
N TYR A 12 12.40 4.39 -13.79
CA TYR A 12 12.52 4.05 -12.37
C TYR A 12 13.95 4.26 -11.88
N ALA A 13 14.10 4.74 -10.64
CA ALA A 13 15.41 5.04 -10.06
C ALA A 13 16.25 3.79 -9.70
N LYS A 14 15.61 2.62 -9.51
CA LYS A 14 16.28 1.34 -9.16
C LYS A 14 15.98 0.29 -10.22
N HIS A 15 16.96 -0.56 -10.51
CA HIS A 15 16.87 -1.58 -11.55
C HIS A 15 15.85 -2.70 -11.27
N ASP A 16 15.47 -2.92 -10.01
CA ASP A 16 14.43 -3.90 -9.65
C ASP A 16 13.04 -3.26 -9.81
N TYR A 17 12.56 -3.23 -11.06
CA TYR A 17 11.38 -2.48 -11.46
C TYR A 17 10.08 -3.21 -11.09
N ASP A 18 9.19 -2.52 -10.39
CA ASP A 18 7.80 -2.94 -10.17
C ASP A 18 6.88 -1.74 -10.46
N ALA A 19 5.77 -1.97 -11.16
CA ALA A 19 4.73 -0.98 -11.40
C ALA A 19 4.17 -0.40 -10.08
N ALA A 20 4.16 -1.21 -9.01
CA ALA A 20 3.73 -0.77 -7.68
C ALA A 20 4.69 0.24 -7.01
N HIS A 21 5.86 0.52 -7.59
CA HIS A 21 6.77 1.57 -7.10
C HIS A 21 6.31 2.99 -7.48
N ILE A 22 5.38 3.14 -8.43
CA ILE A 22 4.86 4.46 -8.81
C ILE A 22 3.97 4.99 -7.68
N ASN A 23 4.30 6.16 -7.14
CA ASN A 23 3.46 6.85 -6.15
C ASN A 23 2.04 7.08 -6.71
N PRO A 24 0.99 6.97 -5.88
CA PRO A 24 -0.40 7.17 -6.29
C PRO A 24 -0.68 8.37 -7.22
N GLY A 25 -0.09 9.55 -6.96
CA GLY A 25 -0.29 10.73 -7.80
C GLY A 25 0.28 10.56 -9.22
N TRP A 26 1.50 10.03 -9.31
CA TRP A 26 2.14 9.70 -10.59
C TRP A 26 1.44 8.54 -11.30
N HIS A 27 0.88 7.58 -10.54
CA HIS A 27 0.11 6.46 -11.08
C HIS A 27 -1.17 6.93 -11.77
N ALA A 28 -1.87 7.92 -11.20
CA ALA A 28 -3.05 8.53 -11.83
C ALA A 28 -2.66 9.27 -13.13
N TRP A 29 -1.54 10.00 -13.12
CA TRP A 29 -1.07 10.75 -14.30
C TRP A 29 -0.61 9.82 -15.43
N ILE A 30 0.22 8.81 -15.18
CA ILE A 30 0.69 7.90 -16.23
C ILE A 30 -0.46 7.06 -16.81
N SER A 31 -1.48 6.76 -15.99
CA SER A 31 -2.69 6.01 -16.41
C SER A 31 -3.74 6.87 -17.11
N TYR A 32 -3.43 8.12 -17.45
CA TYR A 32 -4.35 9.07 -18.09
C TYR A 32 -5.66 9.32 -17.29
N MET A 33 -5.65 9.12 -15.97
CA MET A 33 -6.78 9.49 -15.11
C MET A 33 -6.84 11.01 -14.88
N VAL A 34 -5.68 11.65 -14.86
CA VAL A 34 -5.53 13.11 -14.72
C VAL A 34 -4.58 13.66 -15.78
N ASP A 35 -4.82 14.90 -16.21
CA ASP A 35 -3.99 15.56 -17.22
C ASP A 35 -2.73 16.18 -16.62
N LYS A 36 -2.86 16.81 -15.46
CA LYS A 36 -1.76 17.49 -14.78
C LYS A 36 -0.97 16.50 -13.92
N PRO A 37 0.37 16.56 -13.92
CA PRO A 37 1.19 15.76 -13.01
C PRO A 37 1.00 16.23 -11.55
N PRO A 38 1.32 15.39 -10.56
CA PRO A 38 1.12 15.72 -9.14
C PRO A 38 1.96 16.90 -8.64
N THR A 39 2.99 17.32 -9.40
CA THR A 39 3.78 18.52 -9.11
C THR A 39 3.07 19.83 -9.47
N GLU A 40 2.09 19.78 -10.37
CA GLU A 40 1.34 20.97 -10.84
C GLU A 40 -0.06 21.07 -10.21
N ASP A 41 -0.58 19.99 -9.64
CA ASP A 41 -1.88 19.97 -8.97
C ASP A 41 -1.72 20.23 -7.45
N PRO A 42 -2.20 21.37 -6.93
CA PRO A 42 -2.11 21.71 -5.51
C PRO A 42 -2.79 20.68 -4.59
N ILE A 43 -3.83 20.00 -5.07
CA ILE A 43 -4.56 18.99 -4.29
C ILE A 43 -3.68 17.75 -4.12
N MET A 44 -3.01 17.31 -5.20
CA MET A 44 -2.11 16.16 -5.15
C MET A 44 -0.80 16.46 -4.43
N ALA A 45 -0.35 17.71 -4.43
CA ALA A 45 0.82 18.15 -3.67
C ALA A 45 0.55 18.22 -2.15
N SER A 46 -0.72 18.27 -1.73
CA SER A 46 -1.09 18.34 -0.32
C SER A 46 -0.83 17.02 0.40
N THR A 47 -0.12 17.07 1.55
CA THR A 47 0.10 15.89 2.39
C THR A 47 -1.02 15.78 3.41
N GLN A 48 -1.78 14.69 3.35
CA GLN A 48 -2.79 14.40 4.36
C GLN A 48 -2.12 13.84 5.62
N SER A 49 -2.61 14.21 6.80
CA SER A 49 -1.97 13.85 8.09
C SER A 49 -1.90 12.35 8.35
N TRP A 50 -2.77 11.57 7.73
CA TRP A 50 -2.83 10.11 7.85
C TRP A 50 -2.05 9.39 6.74
N ALA A 51 -1.63 10.08 5.68
CA ALA A 51 -1.01 9.45 4.53
C ALA A 51 0.42 9.01 4.86
N VAL A 52 0.74 7.75 4.55
CA VAL A 52 2.09 7.21 4.74
C VAL A 52 3.01 7.77 3.67
N GLN A 53 4.13 8.39 4.09
CA GLN A 53 5.16 8.94 3.22
C GLN A 53 6.53 8.38 3.63
N PRO A 54 7.29 7.75 2.72
CA PRO A 54 6.95 7.43 1.33
C PRO A 54 5.88 6.32 1.21
N PRO A 55 5.19 6.17 0.06
CA PRO A 55 4.28 5.06 -0.17
C PRO A 55 4.96 3.70 -0.01
N ASN A 56 4.24 2.75 0.60
CA ASN A 56 4.73 1.39 0.75
C ASN A 56 4.70 0.67 -0.61
N PRO A 57 5.79 -0.01 -1.01
CA PRO A 57 5.80 -0.84 -2.21
C PRO A 57 4.99 -2.13 -2.01
N ASN A 58 4.83 -2.90 -3.08
CA ASN A 58 4.26 -4.23 -3.00
C ASN A 58 5.24 -5.19 -2.31
N PHE A 59 4.78 -5.84 -1.23
CA PHE A 59 5.58 -6.79 -0.45
C PHE A 59 5.18 -8.26 -0.68
N THR A 60 4.38 -8.56 -1.71
CA THR A 60 4.01 -9.94 -2.05
C THR A 60 5.25 -10.82 -2.21
N ALA A 61 5.18 -12.05 -1.68
CA ALA A 61 6.30 -13.01 -1.67
C ALA A 61 7.58 -12.55 -0.94
N THR A 62 7.50 -11.48 -0.13
CA THR A 62 8.58 -11.06 0.77
C THR A 62 8.21 -11.30 2.24
N ARG A 63 9.16 -11.08 3.16
CA ARG A 63 8.90 -11.11 4.61
C ARG A 63 7.90 -10.04 5.09
N GLY A 64 7.72 -8.96 4.32
CA GLY A 64 6.79 -7.87 4.64
C GLY A 64 5.38 -8.07 4.08
N ASN A 65 5.04 -9.27 3.59
CA ASN A 65 3.73 -9.53 3.00
C ASN A 65 2.60 -9.34 4.02
N TYR A 66 1.42 -8.94 3.52
CA TYR A 66 0.23 -8.91 4.35
C TYR A 66 -0.19 -10.33 4.74
N ALA A 67 -0.23 -10.61 6.05
CA ALA A 67 -0.71 -11.86 6.61
C ALA A 67 -2.00 -11.59 7.39
N PRO A 68 -3.18 -12.00 6.87
CA PRO A 68 -4.44 -11.79 7.57
C PRO A 68 -4.48 -12.61 8.86
N TYR A 69 -5.05 -12.04 9.91
CA TYR A 69 -5.27 -12.69 11.19
C TYR A 69 -6.66 -12.34 11.74
N ASN A 70 -7.10 -13.10 12.74
CA ASN A 70 -8.35 -12.81 13.41
C ASN A 70 -8.19 -11.59 14.33
N THR A 71 -8.89 -10.49 14.00
CA THR A 71 -8.87 -9.26 14.79
C THR A 71 -9.77 -9.32 16.04
N VAL A 72 -10.56 -10.40 16.22
CA VAL A 72 -11.38 -10.60 17.42
C VAL A 72 -10.74 -11.53 18.43
N LYS A 73 -11.00 -11.25 19.71
CA LYS A 73 -10.70 -12.18 20.82
C LYS A 73 -11.67 -13.37 20.79
N PRO A 74 -11.31 -14.53 21.36
CA PRO A 74 -12.24 -15.65 21.54
C PRO A 74 -13.51 -15.19 22.26
N LYS A 75 -14.67 -15.56 21.71
CA LYS A 75 -15.98 -15.18 22.26
C LYS A 75 -16.31 -15.93 23.56
N ILE A 76 -15.79 -17.14 23.71
CA ILE A 76 -15.97 -18.00 24.87
C ILE A 76 -14.65 -18.07 25.61
N ARG A 77 -14.66 -17.83 26.93
CA ARG A 77 -13.48 -18.00 27.79
C ARG A 77 -13.45 -19.43 28.31
N ALA A 78 -12.36 -20.14 28.04
CA ALA A 78 -12.12 -21.45 28.62
C ALA A 78 -11.83 -21.32 30.12
N TRP A 79 -12.17 -22.34 30.89
CA TRP A 79 -11.74 -22.45 32.29
C TRP A 79 -10.23 -22.72 32.35
N GLU A 80 -9.52 -21.96 33.18
CA GLU A 80 -8.10 -22.17 33.46
C GLU A 80 -7.94 -23.12 34.67
N PRO A 81 -7.41 -24.35 34.49
CA PRO A 81 -7.30 -25.32 35.57
C PRO A 81 -6.26 -24.91 36.62
N LYS A 82 -6.65 -24.97 37.90
CA LYS A 82 -5.71 -24.88 39.03
C LYS A 82 -5.48 -26.26 39.63
N ALA A 83 -4.30 -26.83 39.40
CA ALA A 83 -3.90 -28.08 40.03
C ALA A 83 -3.58 -27.85 41.52
N VAL A 84 -4.09 -28.71 42.40
CA VAL A 84 -3.79 -28.74 43.84
C VAL A 84 -3.27 -30.13 44.19
N ALA A 85 -2.22 -30.20 45.01
CA ALA A 85 -1.67 -31.47 45.49
C ALA A 85 -2.68 -32.17 46.42
N ARG A 86 -2.76 -33.51 46.34
CA ARG A 86 -3.56 -34.31 47.27
C ARG A 86 -2.94 -34.22 48.68
N GLN A 87 -3.78 -33.99 49.69
CA GLN A 87 -3.39 -34.02 51.10
C GLN A 87 -3.29 -35.45 51.61
#